data_AF-A0A8T7DB22-F1
#
_entry.id   AF-A0A8T7DB22-F1
#
_cell.length_a   1.000
_cell.length_b   1.000
_cell.length_c   1.000
_cell.angle_alpha   90.00
_cell.angle_beta   90.00
_cell.angle_gamma   90.00
#
_symmetry.space_group_name_H-M   'P 1'
#
loop_
_entity.id
_entity.type
_entity.pdbx_description
1 polymer ?
#
loop_
_entity_poly.entity_id
_entity_poly.type
_entity_poly.pdbx_seq_one_letter_code
_entity_poly.pdbx_strand_id
1 'polypeptide(L)'
;MFTHICKGCGRQLSESDTHCPECNLAVTREEKNDPLKTWESDYKRIRFHWIISVVLFWTTAGITAGLYLIHGEAYVNELVFISAVLMALGVYLKTKVLALERKKPDRQ
;
A
#
# COMPACT_ATOMS: atom_id res chain seq x y z
N MET A 1 -24.75 -0.51 -18.58
CA MET A 1 -25.18 0.88 -18.89
C MET A 1 -25.26 1.60 -17.56
N PHE A 2 -24.25 2.43 -17.23
CA PHE A 2 -24.16 3.10 -15.93
C PHE A 2 -24.84 4.47 -16.05
N THR A 3 -25.81 4.76 -15.18
CA THR A 3 -26.58 6.02 -15.18
C THR A 3 -26.17 6.85 -13.97
N HIS A 4 -25.52 7.99 -14.21
CA HIS A 4 -25.17 8.94 -13.15
C HIS A 4 -26.37 9.84 -12.86
N ILE A 5 -26.64 10.16 -11.59
CA ILE A 5 -27.77 11.00 -11.18
C ILE A 5 -27.22 12.37 -10.71
N CYS A 6 -27.62 13.52 -11.30
CA CYS A 6 -27.23 14.85 -10.74
C CYS A 6 -27.86 15.00 -9.36
N LYS A 7 -27.06 15.35 -8.35
CA LYS A 7 -27.56 15.66 -6.99
C LYS A 7 -28.50 16.87 -6.94
N GLY A 8 -28.45 17.77 -7.93
CA GLY A 8 -29.36 18.90 -8.06
C GLY A 8 -30.60 18.62 -8.92
N CYS A 9 -30.41 18.09 -10.15
CA CYS A 9 -31.47 17.91 -11.15
C CYS A 9 -32.18 16.53 -11.04
N GLY A 10 -31.63 15.55 -10.30
CA GLY A 10 -32.23 14.21 -10.09
C GLY A 10 -32.35 13.33 -11.33
N ARG A 11 -31.94 13.83 -12.50
CA ARG A 11 -32.00 13.12 -13.79
C ARG A 11 -30.82 12.18 -14.01
N GLN A 12 -31.08 11.13 -14.78
CA GLN A 12 -30.06 10.22 -15.31
C GLN A 12 -29.31 10.92 -16.45
N LEU A 13 -27.98 10.98 -16.33
CA LEU A 13 -27.07 11.63 -17.28
C LEU A 13 -26.25 10.58 -18.03
N SER A 14 -25.83 10.94 -19.24
CA SER A 14 -24.92 10.14 -20.07
C SER A 14 -23.50 10.17 -19.49
N GLU A 15 -22.74 9.08 -19.66
CA GLU A 15 -21.37 8.90 -19.14
C GLU A 15 -20.37 9.95 -19.68
N SER A 16 -20.74 10.68 -20.74
CA SER A 16 -19.97 11.75 -21.39
C SER A 16 -20.12 13.14 -20.78
N ASP A 17 -21.16 13.38 -19.97
CA ASP A 17 -21.56 14.75 -19.62
C ASP A 17 -20.80 15.24 -18.37
N THR A 18 -19.94 16.25 -18.54
CA THR A 18 -19.12 16.81 -17.45
C THR A 18 -19.92 17.81 -16.58
N HIS A 19 -21.01 18.35 -17.11
CA HIS A 19 -21.92 19.30 -16.46
C HIS A 19 -23.37 18.87 -16.74
N CYS A 20 -24.27 18.89 -15.74
CA CYS A 20 -25.71 18.66 -16.06
C CYS A 20 -26.20 19.92 -16.80
N PRO A 21 -26.81 19.77 -17.99
CA PRO A 21 -27.28 20.91 -18.81
C PRO A 21 -28.41 21.72 -18.15
N GLU A 22 -29.04 21.20 -17.09
CA GLU A 22 -30.15 21.83 -16.37
C GLU A 22 -29.70 22.47 -15.04
N CYS A 23 -29.02 21.71 -14.17
CA CYS A 23 -28.56 22.21 -12.87
C CYS A 23 -27.28 23.08 -13.01
N ASN A 24 -26.58 23.05 -14.17
CA ASN A 24 -25.23 23.59 -14.42
C ASN A 24 -24.19 23.24 -13.34
N LEU A 25 -24.52 22.24 -12.51
CA LEU A 25 -23.65 21.69 -11.49
C LEU A 25 -22.70 20.72 -12.17
N ALA A 26 -21.43 20.78 -11.76
CA ALA A 26 -20.44 19.79 -12.15
C ALA A 26 -20.96 18.41 -11.74
N VAL A 27 -21.02 17.49 -12.70
CA VAL A 27 -21.31 16.10 -12.40
C VAL A 27 -20.11 15.62 -11.61
N THR A 28 -20.32 15.25 -10.34
CA THR A 28 -19.31 14.56 -9.57
C THR A 28 -19.17 13.20 -10.25
N ARG A 29 -18.22 13.11 -11.17
CA ARG A 29 -17.78 11.86 -11.76
C ARG A 29 -17.30 11.06 -10.57
N GLU A 30 -18.15 10.15 -10.08
CA GLU A 30 -17.72 9.07 -9.20
C GLU A 30 -16.51 8.48 -9.92
N GLU A 31 -15.32 8.78 -9.38
CA GLU A 31 -14.07 8.35 -9.95
C GLU A 31 -14.16 6.83 -9.96
N LYS A 32 -14.51 6.28 -11.12
CA LYS A 32 -14.74 4.86 -11.34
C LYS A 32 -13.63 4.15 -10.60
N ASN A 33 -13.97 3.41 -9.55
CA ASN A 33 -13.01 2.73 -8.68
C ASN A 33 -12.16 1.82 -9.58
N ASP A 34 -11.07 2.37 -10.11
CA ASP A 34 -10.26 1.69 -11.08
C ASP A 34 -9.52 0.62 -10.27
N PRO A 35 -9.80 -0.67 -10.54
CA PRO A 35 -9.18 -1.75 -9.79
C PRO A 35 -7.64 -1.69 -9.90
N LEU A 36 -7.11 -1.08 -10.97
CA LEU A 36 -5.68 -0.87 -11.15
C LEU A 36 -5.13 0.22 -10.23
N LYS A 37 -5.84 1.36 -10.09
CA LYS A 37 -5.41 2.49 -9.26
C LYS A 37 -5.42 2.13 -7.77
N THR A 38 -6.46 1.43 -7.33
CA THR A 38 -6.57 0.94 -5.94
C THR A 38 -5.51 -0.11 -5.62
N TRP A 39 -5.29 -1.06 -6.53
CA TRP A 39 -4.20 -2.04 -6.42
C TRP A 39 -2.82 -1.37 -6.36
N GLU A 40 -2.57 -0.36 -7.19
CA GLU A 40 -1.27 0.35 -7.22
C GLU A 40 -0.98 1.07 -5.90
N SER A 41 -1.98 1.73 -5.30
CA SER A 41 -1.80 2.39 -3.99
C SER A 41 -1.51 1.38 -2.88
N ASP A 42 -2.21 0.24 -2.86
CA ASP A 42 -2.02 -0.80 -1.86
C ASP A 42 -0.65 -1.47 -2.02
N TYR A 43 -0.25 -1.77 -3.25
CA TYR A 43 1.06 -2.33 -3.56
C TYR A 43 2.20 -1.39 -3.12
N LYS A 44 2.12 -0.10 -3.45
CA LYS A 44 3.12 0.90 -3.03
C LYS A 44 3.22 0.98 -1.51
N ARG A 45 2.08 1.02 -0.80
CA ARG A 45 2.04 1.06 0.66
C ARG A 45 2.73 -0.17 1.25
N ILE A 46 2.37 -1.38 0.82
CA ILE A 46 2.95 -2.62 1.37
C ILE A 46 4.43 -2.73 1.05
N ARG A 47 4.84 -2.39 -0.18
CA ARG A 47 6.26 -2.38 -0.58
C ARG A 47 7.08 -1.42 0.28
N PHE A 48 6.54 -0.23 0.56
CA PHE A 48 7.21 0.75 1.43
C PHE A 48 7.38 0.23 2.86
N HIS A 49 6.34 -0.39 3.44
CA HIS A 49 6.44 -1.03 4.76
C HIS A 49 7.48 -2.16 4.79
N TRP A 50 7.56 -2.95 3.72
CA TRP A 50 8.59 -3.98 3.60
C TRP A 50 10.01 -3.38 3.58
N ILE A 51 10.23 -2.32 2.79
CA ILE A 51 11.54 -1.63 2.74
C ILE A 51 11.90 -1.09 4.13
N ILE A 52 10.98 -0.42 4.83
CA ILE A 52 11.23 0.09 6.19
C ILE A 52 11.61 -1.05 7.14
N SER A 53 10.87 -2.16 7.10
CA SER A 53 11.14 -3.32 7.94
C SER A 53 12.55 -3.89 7.71
N VAL A 54 12.99 -3.97 6.45
CA VAL A 54 14.34 -4.44 6.10
C VAL A 54 15.42 -3.46 6.55
N VAL A 55 15.21 -2.15 6.37
CA VAL A 55 16.16 -1.12 6.81
C VAL A 55 16.32 -1.16 8.34
N LEU A 56 15.21 -1.20 9.09
CA LEU A 56 15.23 -1.31 10.54
C LEU A 56 16.01 -2.54 11.01
N PHE A 57 15.73 -3.70 10.40
CA PHE A 57 16.45 -4.94 10.69
C PHE A 57 17.98 -4.78 10.53
N TRP A 58 18.45 -4.25 9.40
CA TRP A 58 19.88 -4.07 9.16
C TRP A 58 20.52 -3.03 10.08
N THR A 59 19.80 -1.96 10.41
CA THR A 59 20.30 -0.96 11.37
C THR A 59 20.46 -1.57 12.77
N THR A 60 19.47 -2.33 13.25
CA THR A 60 19.55 -3.03 14.54
C THR A 60 20.67 -4.07 14.55
N ALA A 61 20.82 -4.85 13.48
CA ALA A 61 21.90 -5.81 13.33
C ALA A 61 23.29 -5.14 13.35
N GLY A 62 23.45 -4.03 12.63
CA GLY A 62 24.70 -3.26 12.61
C GLY A 62 25.07 -2.67 13.97
N ILE A 63 24.10 -2.09 14.68
CA ILE A 63 24.30 -1.58 16.05
C ILE A 63 24.69 -2.71 17.01
N THR A 64 24.01 -3.85 16.91
CA THR A 64 24.31 -5.04 17.73
C THR A 64 25.74 -5.53 17.51
N ALA A 65 26.14 -5.68 16.25
CA ALA A 65 27.49 -6.12 15.90
C ALA A 65 28.55 -5.12 16.38
N GLY A 66 28.30 -3.81 16.22
CA GLY A 66 29.19 -2.76 16.71
C GLY A 66 29.35 -2.79 18.23
N LEU A 67 28.25 -2.93 18.99
CA LEU A 67 28.28 -3.05 20.45
C LEU A 67 29.02 -4.31 20.90
N TYR A 68 28.78 -5.44 20.24
CA TYR A 68 29.44 -6.71 20.54
C TYR A 68 30.96 -6.61 20.40
N LEU A 69 31.44 -5.97 19.33
CA LEU A 69 32.88 -5.79 19.09
C LEU A 69 33.57 -4.93 20.16
N ILE A 70 32.85 -3.98 20.77
CA ILE A 70 33.42 -3.06 21.78
C ILE A 70 33.36 -3.68 23.19
N HIS A 71 32.23 -4.26 23.58
CA HIS A 71 31.96 -4.65 24.97
C HIS A 71 32.06 -6.16 25.24
N GLY A 72 32.12 -7.02 24.21
CA GLY A 72 32.26 -8.48 24.34
C GLY A 72 31.00 -9.22 24.86
N GLU A 73 30.21 -8.59 25.72
CA GLU A 73 28.90 -9.06 26.18
C GLU A 73 27.81 -8.08 25.71
N ALA A 74 27.26 -8.33 24.53
CA ALA A 74 26.06 -7.64 24.09
C ALA A 74 24.81 -8.39 24.58
N TYR A 75 23.66 -7.72 24.59
CA TYR A 75 22.33 -8.30 24.80
C TYR A 75 21.91 -9.22 23.63
N VAL A 76 22.78 -10.17 23.26
CA VAL A 76 22.69 -10.95 22.02
C VAL A 76 21.37 -11.70 21.97
N ASN A 77 20.90 -12.26 23.09
CA ASN A 77 19.63 -12.99 23.13
C ASN A 77 18.42 -12.10 22.82
N GLU A 78 18.32 -10.90 23.41
CA GLU A 78 17.21 -9.98 23.16
C GLU A 78 17.26 -9.42 21.73
N LEU A 79 18.45 -9.10 21.23
CA LEU A 79 18.65 -8.58 19.87
C LEU A 79 18.40 -9.66 18.80
N VAL A 80 18.79 -10.91 19.07
CA VAL A 80 18.47 -12.06 18.21
C VAL A 80 16.97 -12.32 18.17
N PHE A 81 16.25 -12.16 19.30
CA PHE A 81 14.80 -12.30 19.32
C PHE A 81 14.10 -11.22 18.48
N ILE A 82 14.50 -9.95 18.64
CA ILE A 82 13.97 -8.83 17.83
C ILE A 82 14.28 -9.05 16.34
N SER A 83 15.49 -9.48 16.02
CA SER A 83 15.92 -9.84 14.67
C SER A 83 15.04 -10.95 14.06
N ALA A 84 14.76 -12.01 14.82
CA ALA A 84 13.90 -13.11 14.36
C ALA A 84 12.46 -12.64 14.08
N VAL A 85 11.89 -11.80 14.94
CA VAL A 85 10.55 -11.22 14.75
C VAL A 85 10.52 -10.34 13.50
N LEU A 86 11.50 -9.46 13.33
CA LEU A 86 11.62 -8.59 12.16
C LEU A 86 11.82 -9.39 10.87
N MET A 87 12.59 -10.48 10.92
CA MET A 87 12.77 -11.39 9.79
C MET A 87 11.46 -12.08 9.41
N ALA A 88 10.70 -12.59 10.39
CA ALA A 88 9.38 -13.17 10.15
C ALA A 88 8.41 -12.16 9.53
N LEU A 89 8.40 -10.92 10.04
CA LEU A 89 7.61 -9.82 9.49
C LEU A 89 8.01 -9.48 8.05
N GLY A 90 9.31 -9.42 7.77
CA GLY A 90 9.86 -9.20 6.44
C GLY A 90 9.46 -10.29 5.44
N VAL A 91 9.51 -11.56 5.85
CA VAL A 91 9.06 -12.70 5.04
C VAL A 91 7.56 -12.64 4.80
N TYR A 92 6.76 -12.33 5.83
CA TYR A 92 5.31 -12.19 5.70
C TYR A 92 4.93 -11.08 4.71
N LEU A 93 5.54 -9.90 4.86
CA LEU A 93 5.32 -8.76 3.95
C LEU A 93 5.73 -9.12 2.52
N LYS A 94 6.88 -9.76 2.32
CA LYS A 94 7.32 -10.24 1.00
C LYS A 94 6.30 -11.20 0.37
N THR A 95 5.76 -12.13 1.17
CA THR A 95 4.75 -13.08 0.71
C THR A 95 3.46 -12.36 0.29
N LYS A 96 3.05 -11.32 1.03
CA LYS A 96 1.90 -10.48 0.66
C LYS A 96 2.14 -9.68 -0.62
N VAL A 97 3.33 -9.10 -0.79
CA VAL A 97 3.71 -8.39 -2.02
C VAL A 97 3.60 -9.32 -3.23
N LEU A 98 4.17 -10.53 -3.15
CA LEU A 98 4.10 -11.53 -4.23
C LEU A 98 2.66 -12.00 -4.50
N ALA A 99 1.85 -12.16 -3.45
CA ALA A 99 0.45 -12.52 -3.59
C ALA A 99 -0.37 -11.42 -4.28
N LEU A 100 -0.08 -10.14 -3.99
CA LEU A 100 -0.71 -9.00 -4.65
C LEU A 100 -0.25 -8.85 -6.10
N GLU A 101 1.02 -9.11 -6.38
CA GLU A 101 1.57 -9.10 -7.74
C GLU A 101 0.86 -10.10 -8.66
N ARG A 102 0.51 -11.28 -8.14
CA ARG A 102 -0.31 -12.27 -8.86
C ARG A 102 -1.76 -11.83 -9.10
N LYS A 103 -2.27 -10.90 -8.29
CA LYS A 103 -3.64 -10.36 -8.41
C LYS A 103 -3.70 -9.04 -9.18
N LYS A 104 -2.62 -8.66 -9.86
CA LYS A 104 -2.59 -7.44 -10.67
C LYS A 104 -3.71 -7.53 -11.72
N PRO A 105 -4.69 -6.61 -11.71
CA PRO A 105 -5.72 -6.60 -12.75
C PRO A 105 -5.06 -6.29 -14.10
N ASP A 106 -5.38 -7.08 -15.12
CA ASP A 106 -4.95 -6.80 -16.49
C ASP A 106 -5.49 -5.44 -16.94
N ARG A 107 -4.65 -4.66 -17.64
CA ARG A 107 -5.14 -3.48 -18.35
C ARG A 107 -6.04 -3.96 -19.49
N GLN A 108 -7.35 -4.02 -19.25
CA GLN A 108 -8.35 -4.04 -20.31
C GLN A 108 -8.78 -2.61 -20.64
#